data_AF-A0AAD5KVV8-F1
#
_entry.id   AF-A0AAD5KVV8-F1
#
_cell.length_a   1.000
_cell.length_b   1.000
_cell.length_c   1.000
_cell.angle_alpha   90.00
_cell.angle_beta   90.00
_cell.angle_gamma   90.00
#
_symmetry.space_group_name_H-M   'P 1'
#
loop_
_entity.id
_entity.type
_entity.pdbx_description
1 polymer ?
#
loop_
_entity_poly.entity_id
_entity_poly.type
_entity_poly.pdbx_seq_one_letter_code
_entity_poly.pdbx_strand_id
1 'polypeptide(L)'
;MAATGYPNVRINSTPDWFDVIVSGASSYLRVLRTIAWMFRIFRKESPGKAIEVFKGVELRCLSVHEIAVAENIILKLIQKRAFAEIYESLQKEKLHSKLMYDIDTLKPIWDPKDQLIRVTGRVGPALKELLIDPPILLPSNERIVDMMIQYHHVKRKHTVFAKSFLDHPRTPTD
;
A
#
# COMPACT_ATOMS: atom_id res chain seq x y z
N MET A 1 28.42 -5.97 31.52
CA MET A 1 28.36 -5.06 30.36
C MET A 1 28.07 -5.89 29.13
N ALA A 2 26.80 -6.00 28.73
CA ALA A 2 26.38 -6.83 27.60
C ALA A 2 26.23 -5.94 26.36
N ALA A 3 27.02 -6.22 25.34
CA ALA A 3 26.88 -5.64 24.01
C ALA A 3 25.69 -6.30 23.30
N THR A 4 24.57 -5.61 23.17
CA THR A 4 23.46 -6.02 22.31
C THR A 4 23.81 -5.67 20.87
N GLY A 5 24.58 -6.55 20.22
CA GLY A 5 24.75 -6.54 18.78
C GLY A 5 23.44 -6.96 18.12
N TYR A 6 22.69 -5.99 17.60
CA TYR A 6 21.70 -6.29 16.57
C TYR A 6 22.44 -6.87 15.36
N PRO A 7 22.03 -8.01 14.81
CA PRO A 7 22.64 -8.51 13.58
C PRO A 7 22.36 -7.49 12.47
N ASN A 8 23.43 -6.83 12.03
CA ASN A 8 23.46 -5.94 10.88
C ASN A 8 23.33 -6.84 9.65
N VAL A 9 22.09 -7.19 9.29
CA VAL A 9 21.79 -7.92 8.05
C VAL A 9 21.89 -6.91 6.91
N ARG A 10 23.12 -6.52 6.57
CA ARG A 10 23.42 -5.93 5.26
C ARG A 10 23.48 -7.08 4.28
N ILE A 11 22.33 -7.42 3.71
CA ILE A 11 22.31 -8.22 2.48
C ILE A 11 22.94 -7.32 1.42
N ASN A 12 24.18 -7.60 1.04
CA ASN A 12 24.79 -7.08 -0.18
C ASN A 12 24.10 -7.72 -1.39
N SER A 13 22.79 -7.53 -1.50
CA SER A 13 21.99 -7.92 -2.66
C SER A 13 22.08 -6.80 -3.68
N THR A 14 22.28 -7.15 -4.94
CA THR A 14 21.94 -6.26 -6.04
C THR A 14 20.53 -5.70 -5.80
N PRO A 15 20.29 -4.39 -5.96
CA PRO A 15 18.95 -3.84 -5.75
C PRO A 15 17.97 -4.61 -6.65
N ASP A 16 16.94 -5.20 -6.04
CA ASP A 16 15.93 -5.91 -6.80
C ASP A 16 15.21 -4.90 -7.72
N TRP A 17 14.54 -5.38 -8.77
CA TRP A 17 13.85 -4.52 -9.74
C TRP A 17 12.92 -3.49 -9.05
N PHE A 18 12.30 -3.89 -7.93
CA PHE A 18 11.45 -3.04 -7.12
C PHE A 18 12.23 -1.87 -6.48
N ASP A 19 13.42 -2.14 -5.94
CA ASP A 19 14.24 -1.11 -5.28
C ASP A 19 14.78 -0.10 -6.30
N VAL A 20 15.05 -0.55 -7.54
CA VAL A 20 15.41 0.33 -8.66
C VAL A 20 14.25 1.26 -9.02
N ILE A 21 13.02 0.76 -9.09
CA ILE A 21 11.84 1.60 -9.36
C ILE A 21 11.60 2.58 -8.22
N VAL A 22 11.63 2.10 -6.98
CA VAL A 22 11.41 2.94 -5.80
C VAL A 22 12.47 4.02 -5.71
N SER A 23 13.75 3.68 -5.86
CA SER A 23 14.89 4.63 -5.82
C SER A 23 14.76 5.72 -6.89
N GLY A 24 14.41 5.37 -8.13
CA GLY A 24 14.28 6.32 -9.23
C GLY A 24 12.97 7.14 -9.25
N ALA A 25 11.98 6.79 -8.43
CA ALA A 25 10.70 7.49 -8.40
C ALA A 25 10.72 8.71 -7.47
N SER A 26 10.05 9.79 -7.88
CA SER A 26 9.85 10.99 -7.07
C SER A 26 8.53 10.99 -6.29
N SER A 27 7.64 10.05 -6.56
CA SER A 27 6.33 9.95 -5.90
C SER A 27 5.77 8.54 -5.94
N TYR A 28 4.85 8.25 -5.01
CA TYR A 28 4.13 6.98 -4.96
C TYR A 28 3.36 6.70 -6.26
N LEU A 29 2.72 7.73 -6.84
CA LEU A 29 1.96 7.60 -8.08
C LEU A 29 2.86 7.21 -9.27
N ARG A 30 4.12 7.67 -9.28
CA ARG A 30 5.09 7.26 -10.30
C ARG A 30 5.41 5.77 -10.17
N VAL A 31 5.65 5.28 -8.95
CA VAL A 31 5.87 3.85 -8.69
C VAL A 31 4.66 3.02 -9.13
N LEU A 32 3.45 3.41 -8.70
CA LEU A 32 2.20 2.73 -9.09
C LEU A 32 2.03 2.63 -10.60
N ARG A 33 2.20 3.75 -11.32
CA ARG A 33 2.04 3.77 -12.77
C ARG A 33 3.11 2.94 -13.48
N THR A 34 4.36 3.02 -13.03
CA THR A 34 5.44 2.20 -13.60
C THR A 34 5.14 0.71 -13.44
N ILE A 35 4.75 0.27 -12.25
CA ILE A 35 4.40 -1.13 -11.98
C ILE A 35 3.16 -1.54 -12.79
N ALA A 36 2.13 -0.70 -12.86
CA ALA A 36 0.92 -0.98 -13.64
C ALA A 36 1.24 -1.17 -15.14
N TRP A 37 2.09 -0.31 -15.72
CA TRP A 37 2.56 -0.46 -17.10
C TRP A 37 3.37 -1.74 -17.32
N MET A 38 4.27 -2.09 -16.39
CA MET A 38 5.03 -3.34 -16.46
C MET A 38 4.09 -4.55 -16.46
N PHE A 39 3.11 -4.59 -15.55
CA PHE A 39 2.18 -5.71 -15.46
C PHE A 39 1.19 -5.78 -16.60
N ARG A 40 0.75 -4.65 -17.17
CA ARG A 40 -0.04 -4.64 -18.42
C ARG A 40 0.68 -5.40 -19.53
N ILE A 41 1.98 -5.14 -19.70
CA ILE A 41 2.80 -5.80 -20.72
C ILE A 41 2.95 -7.29 -20.39
N PHE A 42 3.30 -7.64 -19.15
CA PHE A 42 3.55 -9.03 -18.77
C PHE A 42 2.29 -9.90 -18.77
N ARG A 43 1.13 -9.36 -18.40
CA ARG A 43 -0.13 -10.10 -18.30
C ARG A 43 -0.97 -10.05 -19.57
N LYS A 44 -0.54 -9.30 -20.59
CA LYS A 44 -1.30 -9.06 -21.83
C LYS A 44 -2.73 -8.60 -21.55
N GLU A 45 -2.92 -7.81 -20.49
CA GLU A 45 -4.23 -7.30 -20.10
C GLU A 45 -4.74 -6.34 -21.18
N SER A 46 -6.06 -6.37 -21.42
CA SER A 46 -6.65 -5.43 -22.36
C SER A 46 -6.56 -4.02 -21.77
N PRO A 47 -5.95 -3.08 -22.50
CA PRO A 47 -5.74 -1.74 -21.99
C PRO A 47 -7.07 -1.02 -21.74
N GLY A 48 -7.05 -0.03 -20.85
CA GLY A 48 -8.18 0.85 -20.61
C GLY A 48 -8.75 1.45 -21.90
N LYS A 49 -10.05 1.78 -21.86
CA LYS A 49 -10.77 2.36 -23.00
C LYS A 49 -10.41 3.83 -23.25
N ALA A 50 -9.94 4.53 -22.22
CA ALA A 50 -9.54 5.94 -22.33
C ALA A 50 -8.24 6.08 -23.14
N ILE A 51 -8.21 7.04 -24.05
CA ILE A 51 -7.08 7.34 -24.93
C ILE A 51 -6.62 8.77 -24.62
N GLU A 52 -5.31 8.94 -24.47
CA GLU A 52 -4.65 10.24 -24.38
C GLU A 52 -3.66 10.39 -25.52
N VAL A 53 -3.60 11.57 -26.14
CA VAL A 53 -2.60 11.87 -27.18
C VAL A 53 -1.40 12.52 -26.50
N PHE A 54 -0.26 11.83 -26.51
CA PHE A 54 0.99 12.37 -26.01
C PHE A 54 2.01 12.49 -27.13
N LYS A 55 2.45 13.71 -27.43
CA LYS A 55 3.39 14.00 -28.53
C LYS A 55 2.95 13.41 -29.89
N GLY A 56 1.65 13.47 -30.18
CA GLY A 56 1.07 12.93 -31.42
C GLY A 56 0.88 11.42 -31.44
N VAL A 57 1.17 10.71 -30.34
CA VAL A 57 0.95 9.26 -30.21
C VAL A 57 -0.27 9.01 -29.32
N GLU A 58 -1.22 8.22 -29.82
CA GLU A 58 -2.35 7.74 -29.03
C GLU A 58 -1.89 6.67 -28.03
N LEU A 59 -2.02 6.96 -26.75
CA LEU A 59 -1.72 6.07 -25.65
C LEU A 59 -2.99 5.69 -24.93
N ARG A 60 -3.21 4.39 -24.74
CA ARG A 60 -4.31 3.91 -23.91
C ARG A 60 -3.96 4.07 -22.43
N CYS A 61 -4.80 4.78 -21.70
CA CYS A 61 -4.61 5.09 -20.29
C CYS A 61 -4.66 3.83 -19.41
N LEU A 62 -3.98 3.88 -18.26
CA LEU A 62 -4.15 2.90 -17.19
C LEU A 62 -5.57 2.99 -16.63
N SER A 63 -6.26 1.86 -16.56
CA SER A 63 -7.56 1.76 -15.91
C SER A 63 -7.39 1.82 -14.38
N VAL A 64 -8.48 2.13 -13.68
CA VAL A 64 -8.52 2.08 -12.21
C VAL A 64 -8.19 0.68 -11.69
N HIS A 65 -8.62 -0.36 -12.40
CA HIS A 65 -8.32 -1.75 -12.05
C HIS A 65 -6.82 -2.03 -12.08
N GLU A 66 -6.12 -1.61 -13.14
CA GLU A 66 -4.67 -1.82 -13.26
C GLU A 66 -3.88 -1.08 -12.18
N ILE A 67 -4.31 0.13 -11.81
CA ILE A 67 -3.71 0.86 -10.68
C ILE A 67 -3.94 0.13 -9.36
N ALA A 68 -5.16 -0.38 -9.10
CA ALA A 68 -5.48 -1.12 -7.89
C ALA A 68 -4.70 -2.45 -7.80
N VAL A 69 -4.53 -3.14 -8.93
CA VAL A 69 -3.71 -4.35 -9.01
C VAL A 69 -2.25 -4.04 -8.70
N ALA A 70 -1.70 -2.95 -9.26
CA ALA A 70 -0.33 -2.53 -8.98
C ALA A 70 -0.14 -2.17 -7.50
N GLU A 71 -1.09 -1.45 -6.90
CA GLU A 71 -1.09 -1.14 -5.47
C GLU A 71 -1.05 -2.42 -4.61
N ASN A 72 -1.91 -3.40 -4.92
CA ASN A 72 -1.91 -4.67 -4.19
C ASN A 72 -0.60 -5.45 -4.35
N ILE A 73 0.03 -5.42 -5.54
CA ILE A 73 1.33 -6.05 -5.76
C ILE A 73 2.41 -5.41 -4.87
N ILE A 74 2.44 -4.08 -4.81
CA ILE A 74 3.38 -3.33 -3.95
C ILE A 74 3.19 -3.73 -2.49
N LEU A 75 1.94 -3.72 -2.00
CA LEU A 75 1.60 -4.04 -0.61
C LEU A 75 2.03 -5.47 -0.25
N LYS A 76 1.74 -6.46 -1.12
CA LYS A 76 2.18 -7.85 -0.92
C LYS A 76 3.70 -7.96 -0.85
N LEU A 77 4.40 -7.29 -1.75
CA LEU A 77 5.85 -7.38 -1.84
C LEU A 77 6.51 -6.80 -0.60
N ILE A 78 6.04 -5.63 -0.13
CA ILE A 78 6.52 -5.00 1.10
C ILE A 78 6.25 -5.90 2.31
N GLN A 79 5.03 -6.44 2.45
CA GLN A 79 4.70 -7.31 3.58
C GLN A 79 5.48 -8.62 3.57
N LYS A 80 5.65 -9.26 2.40
CA LYS A 80 6.45 -10.49 2.28
C LYS A 80 7.90 -10.27 2.63
N ARG A 81 8.46 -9.10 2.31
CA ARG A 81 9.85 -8.75 2.64
C ARG A 81 10.01 -8.46 4.13
N ALA A 82 9.13 -7.66 4.71
CA ALA A 82 9.26 -7.22 6.10
C ALA A 82 8.77 -8.24 7.13
N PHE A 83 7.76 -9.05 6.78
CA PHE A 83 7.05 -9.93 7.71
C PHE A 83 6.98 -11.37 7.17
N ALA A 84 8.02 -11.85 6.49
CA ALA A 84 8.01 -13.12 5.74
C ALA A 84 7.42 -14.30 6.55
N GLU A 85 7.92 -14.51 7.76
CA GLU A 85 7.50 -15.63 8.61
C GLU A 85 6.03 -15.49 9.05
N ILE A 86 5.61 -14.26 9.39
CA ILE A 86 4.23 -13.95 9.81
C ILE A 86 3.27 -14.09 8.62
N TYR A 87 3.68 -13.61 7.45
CA TYR A 87 2.94 -13.71 6.20
C TYR A 87 2.66 -15.18 5.87
N GLU A 88 3.68 -16.03 5.88
CA GLU A 88 3.51 -17.45 5.61
C GLU A 88 2.67 -18.17 6.65
N SER A 89 2.84 -17.82 7.92
CA SER A 89 2.10 -18.43 9.03
C SER A 89 0.61 -18.12 8.95
N LEU A 90 0.26 -16.85 8.74
CA LEU A 90 -1.11 -16.39 8.56
C LEU A 90 -1.74 -16.97 7.29
N GLN A 91 -0.98 -17.04 6.19
CA GLN A 91 -1.45 -17.66 4.95
C GLN A 91 -1.77 -19.15 5.11
N LYS A 92 -1.05 -19.87 5.96
CA LYS A 92 -1.21 -21.32 6.20
C LYS A 92 -2.11 -21.64 7.41
N GLU A 93 -2.72 -20.64 8.03
CA GLU A 93 -3.51 -20.77 9.27
C GLU A 93 -2.76 -21.50 10.41
N LYS A 94 -1.43 -21.37 10.46
CA LYS A 94 -0.61 -22.00 11.50
C LYS A 94 -0.45 -21.08 12.71
N LEU A 95 -0.68 -21.64 13.90
CA LEU A 95 -0.60 -20.94 15.18
C LEU A 95 0.88 -20.68 15.55
N HIS A 96 1.29 -19.42 15.62
CA HIS A 96 2.67 -19.04 15.96
C HIS A 96 2.70 -18.09 17.18
N SER A 97 2.66 -18.67 18.37
CA SER A 97 2.71 -17.93 19.65
C SER A 97 4.06 -17.25 19.93
N LYS A 98 5.14 -17.58 19.20
CA LYS A 98 6.49 -17.05 19.45
C LYS A 98 6.98 -15.99 18.46
N LEU A 99 6.40 -15.91 17.26
CA LEU A 99 6.84 -14.96 16.22
C LEU A 99 6.10 -13.62 16.29
N MET A 100 4.99 -13.57 17.03
CA MET A 100 4.14 -12.39 17.09
C MET A 100 4.48 -11.39 18.19
N TYR A 101 5.43 -11.68 19.10
CA TYR A 101 5.64 -10.86 20.31
C TYR A 101 5.72 -9.34 20.06
N ASP A 102 6.34 -8.92 18.96
CA ASP A 102 6.51 -7.49 18.65
C ASP A 102 5.26 -6.83 18.02
N ILE A 103 4.35 -7.61 17.42
CA ILE A 103 3.15 -7.10 16.73
C ILE A 103 1.83 -7.71 17.22
N ASP A 104 1.85 -8.55 18.25
CA ASP A 104 0.68 -9.29 18.75
C ASP A 104 -0.42 -8.34 19.25
N THR A 105 0.01 -7.20 19.81
CA THR A 105 -0.88 -6.11 20.22
C THR A 105 -1.71 -5.53 19.06
N LEU A 106 -1.23 -5.65 17.82
CA LEU A 106 -1.94 -5.22 16.62
C LEU A 106 -2.98 -6.27 16.17
N LYS A 107 -2.93 -7.50 16.71
CA LYS A 107 -3.82 -8.62 16.33
C LYS A 107 -3.89 -8.78 14.81
N PRO A 108 -2.78 -9.17 14.17
CA PRO A 108 -2.72 -9.36 12.73
C PRO A 108 -3.64 -10.50 12.28
N ILE A 109 -4.29 -10.32 11.14
CA ILE A 109 -5.21 -11.26 10.51
C ILE A 109 -4.85 -11.42 9.03
N TRP A 110 -5.19 -12.57 8.46
CA TRP A 110 -5.06 -12.81 7.04
C TRP A 110 -6.30 -12.31 6.29
N ASP A 111 -6.10 -11.52 5.25
CA ASP A 111 -7.13 -11.21 4.26
C ASP A 111 -6.97 -12.15 3.05
N PRO A 112 -7.86 -13.14 2.85
CA PRO A 112 -7.75 -14.07 1.72
C PRO A 112 -8.06 -13.41 0.37
N LYS A 113 -8.84 -12.33 0.32
CA LYS A 113 -9.24 -11.65 -0.92
C LYS A 113 -8.04 -10.90 -1.50
N ASP A 114 -7.44 -10.05 -0.70
CA ASP A 114 -6.30 -9.25 -1.15
C ASP A 114 -4.97 -9.98 -0.96
N GLN A 115 -4.93 -11.05 -0.16
CA GLN A 115 -3.72 -11.77 0.28
C GLN A 115 -2.75 -10.84 1.02
N LEU A 116 -3.26 -10.13 2.01
CA LEU A 116 -2.53 -9.16 2.81
C LEU A 116 -2.71 -9.46 4.30
N ILE A 117 -1.75 -9.02 5.10
CA ILE A 117 -1.86 -8.93 6.55
C ILE A 117 -2.60 -7.64 6.89
N ARG A 118 -3.72 -7.76 7.62
CA ARG A 118 -4.45 -6.62 8.19
C ARG A 118 -4.41 -6.69 9.71
N VAL A 119 -4.75 -5.61 10.40
CA VAL A 119 -4.69 -5.53 11.87
C VAL A 119 -6.02 -5.11 12.46
N THR A 120 -6.45 -5.81 13.51
CA THR A 120 -7.74 -5.54 14.18
C THR A 120 -7.57 -4.90 15.55
N GLY A 121 -6.42 -5.08 16.20
CA GLY A 121 -5.99 -4.44 17.45
C GLY A 121 -7.09 -3.92 18.38
N ARG A 122 -7.02 -2.64 18.72
CA ARG A 122 -7.95 -1.95 19.64
C ARG A 122 -9.23 -1.45 18.98
N VAL A 123 -9.27 -1.40 17.65
CA VAL A 123 -10.38 -0.79 16.87
C VAL A 123 -11.28 -1.82 16.19
N GLY A 124 -10.97 -3.12 16.32
CA GLY A 124 -11.67 -4.21 15.65
C GLY A 124 -13.19 -4.20 15.80
N PRO A 125 -13.75 -4.04 17.01
CA PRO A 125 -15.20 -3.95 17.20
C PRO A 125 -15.84 -2.81 16.40
N ALA A 126 -15.27 -1.60 16.48
CA ALA A 126 -15.78 -0.43 15.78
C ALA A 126 -15.67 -0.56 14.24
N LEU A 127 -14.60 -1.17 13.74
CA LEU A 127 -14.45 -1.43 12.30
C LEU A 127 -15.54 -2.37 11.77
N LYS A 128 -15.90 -3.39 12.54
CA LYS A 128 -16.96 -4.34 12.19
C LYS A 128 -18.33 -3.66 12.14
N GLU A 129 -18.63 -2.80 13.10
CA GLU A 129 -19.88 -2.03 13.14
C GLU A 129 -20.01 -1.07 11.95
N LEU A 130 -18.91 -0.46 11.55
CA LEU A 130 -18.86 0.49 10.42
C LEU A 130 -18.70 -0.17 9.05
N LEU A 131 -18.60 -1.50 8.98
CA LEU A 131 -18.30 -2.27 7.75
C LEU A 131 -17.03 -1.77 7.04
N ILE A 132 -16.02 -1.36 7.81
CA ILE A 132 -14.74 -0.89 7.30
C ILE A 132 -13.73 -2.04 7.33
N ASP A 133 -13.06 -2.27 6.22
CA ASP A 133 -11.99 -3.25 6.16
C ASP A 133 -10.87 -2.93 7.15
N PRO A 134 -10.35 -3.92 7.90
CA PRO A 134 -9.27 -3.68 8.83
C PRO A 134 -8.02 -3.09 8.15
N PRO A 135 -7.32 -2.15 8.79
CA PRO A 135 -6.15 -1.50 8.20
C PRO A 135 -5.05 -2.51 7.83
N ILE A 136 -4.34 -2.23 6.75
CA ILE A 136 -3.23 -3.05 6.26
C ILE A 136 -1.99 -2.82 7.12
N LEU A 137 -1.28 -3.90 7.47
CA LEU A 137 -0.02 -3.81 8.21
C LEU A 137 1.11 -3.35 7.28
N LEU A 138 1.85 -2.32 7.66
CA LEU A 138 2.99 -1.81 6.89
C LEU A 138 4.24 -1.75 7.76
N PRO A 139 5.42 -2.07 7.21
CA PRO A 139 6.67 -1.85 7.93
C PRO A 139 6.94 -0.37 8.12
N SER A 140 7.69 -0.06 9.18
CA SER A 140 8.25 1.27 9.38
C SER A 140 9.53 1.43 8.55
N ASN A 141 9.88 2.68 8.23
CA ASN A 141 11.17 3.06 7.62
C ASN A 141 11.46 2.50 6.22
N GLU A 142 10.41 2.23 5.43
CA GLU A 142 10.56 1.98 3.99
C GLU A 142 10.18 3.21 3.18
N ARG A 143 11.07 3.66 2.29
CA ARG A 143 10.84 4.86 1.46
C ARG A 143 9.53 4.80 0.66
N ILE A 144 9.14 3.63 0.17
CA ILE A 144 7.88 3.46 -0.55
C ILE A 144 6.66 3.68 0.36
N VAL A 145 6.76 3.27 1.63
CA VAL A 145 5.73 3.52 2.64
C VAL A 145 5.65 5.02 2.95
N ASP A 146 6.78 5.71 3.08
CA ASP A 146 6.79 7.17 3.28
C ASP A 146 6.13 7.91 2.12
N MET A 147 6.45 7.52 0.88
CA MET A 147 5.82 8.10 -0.31
C MET A 147 4.31 7.84 -0.32
N MET A 148 3.87 6.64 0.09
CA MET A 148 2.45 6.28 0.18
C MET A 148 1.72 7.10 1.25
N ILE A 149 2.31 7.24 2.44
CA ILE A 149 1.78 8.09 3.52
C ILE A 149 1.62 9.53 3.00
N GLN A 150 2.66 10.09 2.38
CA GLN A 150 2.62 11.44 1.84
C GLN A 150 1.53 11.60 0.77
N TYR A 151 1.40 10.63 -0.14
CA TYR A 151 0.36 10.63 -1.17
C TYR A 151 -1.04 10.67 -0.56
N HIS A 152 -1.33 9.81 0.41
CA HIS A 152 -2.63 9.79 1.07
C HIS A 152 -2.88 11.01 1.95
N HIS A 153 -1.85 11.54 2.61
CA HIS A 153 -1.93 12.78 3.39
C HIS A 153 -2.35 13.96 2.53
N VAL A 154 -1.67 14.17 1.40
CA VAL A 154 -2.00 15.23 0.44
C VAL A 154 -3.41 15.01 -0.11
N LYS A 155 -3.74 13.79 -0.57
CA LYS A 155 -5.07 13.48 -1.12
C LYS A 155 -6.20 13.73 -0.12
N ARG A 156 -6.00 13.38 1.16
CA ARG A 156 -6.99 13.58 2.24
C ARG A 156 -7.12 15.05 2.65
N LYS A 157 -6.01 15.80 2.71
CA LYS A 157 -6.06 17.25 2.99
C LYS A 157 -6.85 18.03 1.94
N HIS A 158 -6.69 17.69 0.66
CA HIS A 158 -7.45 18.34 -0.42
C HIS A 158 -8.93 17.93 -0.44
N THR A 159 -9.30 16.75 0.06
CA THR A 159 -10.71 16.32 0.13
C THR A 159 -11.45 16.91 1.34
N VAL A 160 -10.77 17.15 2.47
CA VAL A 160 -11.37 17.82 3.63
C VAL A 160 -11.67 19.30 3.32
N PHE A 161 -10.74 20.00 2.66
CA PHE A 161 -10.96 21.42 2.27
C PHE A 161 -12.07 21.60 1.23
N ALA A 162 -12.23 20.66 0.31
CA ALA A 162 -13.29 20.74 -0.71
C ALA A 162 -14.69 20.47 -0.12
N LYS A 163 -14.79 19.65 0.94
CA LYS A 163 -16.07 19.41 1.62
C LYS A 163 -16.49 20.57 2.53
N SER A 164 -15.56 21.19 3.25
CA SER A 164 -15.89 22.31 4.14
C SER A 164 -16.36 23.57 3.41
N PHE A 165 -16.12 23.68 2.09
CA PHE A 165 -16.58 24.81 1.27
C PHE A 165 -18.01 24.65 0.72
N LEU A 166 -18.57 23.43 0.74
CA LEU A 166 -19.92 23.16 0.24
C LEU A 166 -20.99 23.15 1.34
N ASP A 167 -20.60 23.18 2.62
CA ASP A 167 -21.52 23.15 3.77
C ASP A 167 -21.79 24.55 4.38
N HIS A 168 -21.46 25.64 3.69
CA HIS A 168 -21.91 26.98 4.11
C HIS A 168 -23.24 27.34 3.42
N PRO A 169 -24.38 27.35 4.13
CA PRO A 169 -25.57 28.01 3.62
C PRO A 169 -25.25 29.50 3.48
N ARG A 170 -25.25 30.01 2.24
CA ARG A 170 -25.34 31.45 2.03
C ARG A 170 -26.68 31.90 2.61
N THR A 171 -26.67 32.46 3.81
CA THR A 171 -27.80 33.23 4.32
C THR A 171 -28.02 34.39 3.35
N PRO A 172 -29.23 34.58 2.80
CA PRO A 172 -29.55 35.81 2.09
C PRO A 172 -29.50 36.95 3.10
N THR A 173 -28.64 37.93 2.86
CA THR A 173 -28.72 39.24 3.51
C THR A 173 -29.81 40.04 2.81
N ASP A 174 -30.77 40.51 3.60
CA ASP A 174 -31.83 41.45 3.23
C ASP A 174 -31.28 42.77 2.64
#